data_AF-A0AAD9BXX8-F1
#
_entry.id   AF-A0AAD9BXX8-F1
#
_cell.length_a   1.000
_cell.length_b   1.000
_cell.length_c   1.000
_cell.angle_alpha   90.00
_cell.angle_beta   90.00
_cell.angle_gamma   90.00
#
_symmetry.space_group_name_H-M   'P 1'
#
loop_
_entity.id
_entity.type
_entity.pdbx_description
1 polymer ?
#
loop_
_entity_poly.entity_id
_entity_poly.type
_entity_poly.pdbx_seq_one_letter_code
_entity_poly.pdbx_strand_id
1 'polypeptide(L)'
;MYNIPESAIRYVGALLDDVIKTGSEVPSTGEEESLLVVQSYDDLSRKLWRLEGLPLSITAVQGAHPALRYTQVFPPVPLKMDYSFFDKEKTSRSLVPKEGKPCPAYITPITVICHMEGSGKWPHDRLAIRHIRTAFHIRMGELLKKHHNYTCKPCPTHLDVWKDGLVFRIQVAYHREPQVLRESVNAEGLLVVRDNEEAQALEMATNHKPILTSTLHGLQQEHPCFGAVCRLAKRWLGAQLFSEDITEDTADLLVASLFLQPAPFTPPGSPQVGFLRFLHLLASFDWRNNPLIVNLNNQLAVSDYTEIKNDFMASRESLPVMFIATPKETKQSMWTKKGPTVQMLQRVVMVAAESLKLLEHQLMDSNQTQDVRVVMRPPLDAYDVLIQLNPKQQGRHRRQCGQTGGALPVVDYNPVTLYLAELREAFGDLALFFCDPHGGTVIAVLWKPKAFMPTPFKTSQLSARSVEVTGDEAKTIPNVEAILEDFCVMGKGLIKSVEARTEKWSF
;
A
#
# COMPACT_ATOMS: atom_id res chain seq x y z
N MET A 1 32.45 32.24 -21.21
CA MET A 1 31.49 31.16 -21.50
C MET A 1 32.23 30.10 -22.27
N TYR A 2 32.24 28.87 -21.77
CA TYR A 2 32.89 27.75 -22.46
C TYR A 2 32.17 27.51 -23.79
N ASN A 3 32.87 27.58 -24.92
CA ASN A 3 32.36 27.32 -26.28
C ASN A 3 32.00 25.83 -26.46
N ILE A 4 31.08 25.31 -25.65
CA ILE A 4 30.58 23.95 -25.77
C ILE A 4 29.47 23.97 -26.84
N PRO A 5 29.58 23.18 -27.92
CA PRO A 5 28.51 23.09 -28.92
C PRO A 5 27.19 22.66 -28.28
N GLU A 6 26.06 23.24 -28.67
CA GLU A 6 24.74 22.79 -28.20
C GLU A 6 24.50 21.30 -28.51
N SER A 7 25.07 20.80 -29.62
CA SER A 7 25.03 19.37 -29.98
C SER A 7 25.78 18.47 -29.00
N ALA A 8 26.62 19.02 -28.12
CA ALA A 8 27.38 18.29 -27.11
C ALA A 8 26.74 18.37 -25.71
N ILE A 9 25.64 19.12 -25.55
CA ILE A 9 24.91 19.25 -24.28
C ILE A 9 23.52 18.65 -24.44
N ARG A 10 23.23 17.59 -23.67
CA ARG A 10 21.89 17.01 -23.59
C ARG A 10 21.33 17.25 -22.21
N TYR A 11 20.19 17.93 -22.13
CA TYR A 11 19.42 18.00 -20.88
C TYR A 11 18.63 16.70 -20.71
N VAL A 12 18.84 16.02 -19.58
CA VAL A 12 18.24 14.72 -19.24
C VAL A 12 17.35 14.85 -17.98
N GLY A 13 17.16 16.07 -17.46
CA GLY A 13 16.33 16.30 -16.28
C GLY A 13 14.86 16.01 -16.53
N ALA A 14 14.15 15.60 -15.47
CA ALA A 14 12.70 15.38 -15.44
C ALA A 14 12.14 14.25 -16.33
N LEU A 15 12.99 13.40 -16.93
CA LEU A 15 12.52 12.29 -17.79
C LEU A 15 11.51 11.37 -17.11
N LEU A 16 11.71 11.10 -15.83
CA LEU A 16 10.86 10.19 -15.05
C LEU A 16 9.69 10.89 -14.36
N ASP A 17 9.64 12.22 -14.37
CA ASP A 17 8.61 12.97 -13.65
C ASP A 17 7.22 12.65 -14.19
N ASP A 18 7.14 12.43 -15.51
CA ASP A 18 5.93 12.02 -16.23
C ASP A 18 5.16 10.84 -15.61
N VAL A 19 5.86 9.91 -14.96
CA VAL A 19 5.22 8.70 -14.41
C VAL A 19 4.61 8.92 -13.02
N ILE A 20 4.95 10.03 -12.36
CA ILE A 20 4.49 10.41 -11.01
C ILE A 20 3.82 11.78 -10.96
N LYS A 21 3.67 12.47 -12.11
CA LYS A 21 3.02 13.77 -12.22
C LYS A 21 1.60 13.77 -11.63
N THR A 22 1.31 14.79 -10.85
CA THR A 22 -0.02 15.12 -10.33
C THR A 22 -0.54 16.40 -10.95
N GLY A 23 -1.86 16.50 -11.09
CA GLY A 23 -2.53 17.69 -11.62
C GLY A 23 -2.53 17.78 -13.16
N SER A 24 -3.57 18.43 -13.70
CA SER A 24 -3.75 18.64 -15.16
C SER A 24 -3.48 20.07 -15.63
N GLU A 25 -3.50 21.05 -14.72
CA GLU A 25 -3.39 22.48 -15.06
C GLU A 25 -1.98 23.02 -14.78
N VAL A 26 -1.44 22.69 -13.60
CA VAL A 26 -0.02 22.90 -13.25
C VAL A 26 0.52 21.54 -12.86
N PRO A 27 1.31 20.88 -13.73
CA PRO A 27 1.93 19.61 -13.40
C PRO A 27 2.90 19.81 -12.24
N SER A 28 2.70 19.08 -11.16
CA SER A 28 3.67 18.97 -10.07
C SER A 28 4.22 17.55 -10.02
N THR A 29 5.43 17.41 -9.49
CA THR A 29 5.98 16.11 -9.12
C THR A 29 5.35 15.56 -7.86
N GLY A 30 4.43 16.26 -7.17
CA GLY A 30 3.62 15.88 -6.00
C GLY A 30 4.14 16.36 -4.63
N GLU A 31 5.23 17.12 -4.60
CA GLU A 31 5.82 17.64 -3.37
C GLU A 31 4.93 18.70 -2.72
N GLU A 32 4.41 19.64 -3.51
CA GLU A 32 3.51 20.70 -3.05
C GLU A 32 2.20 20.12 -2.48
N GLU A 33 1.63 19.11 -3.13
CA GLU A 33 0.44 18.41 -2.64
C GLU A 33 0.70 17.71 -1.31
N SER A 34 1.86 17.06 -1.17
CA SER A 34 2.27 16.43 0.09
C SER A 34 2.46 17.46 1.20
N LEU A 35 3.06 18.61 0.89
CA LEU A 35 3.24 19.71 1.83
C LEU A 35 1.89 20.26 2.33
N LEU A 36 0.90 20.43 1.45
CA LEU A 36 -0.45 20.84 1.84
C LEU A 36 -1.11 19.84 2.80
N VAL A 37 -0.91 18.54 2.56
CA VAL A 37 -1.38 17.48 3.45
C VAL A 37 -0.70 17.57 4.82
N VAL A 38 0.62 17.74 4.88
CA VAL A 38 1.38 17.90 6.13
C VAL A 38 0.92 19.13 6.91
N GLN A 39 0.76 20.28 6.25
CA GLN A 39 0.30 21.51 6.89
C GLN A 39 -1.13 21.37 7.46
N SER A 40 -2.03 20.73 6.71
CA SER A 40 -3.39 20.49 7.18
C SER A 40 -3.44 19.49 8.34
N TYR A 41 -2.57 18.46 8.32
CA TYR A 41 -2.36 17.52 9.42
C TYR A 41 -1.84 18.22 10.68
N ASP A 42 -0.82 19.07 10.57
CA ASP A 42 -0.22 19.76 11.72
C ASP A 42 -1.23 20.66 12.43
N ASP A 43 -2.08 21.35 11.67
CA ASP A 43 -3.20 22.12 12.22
C ASP A 43 -4.25 21.23 12.92
N LEU A 44 -4.62 20.10 12.32
CA LEU A 44 -5.53 19.14 12.96
C LEU A 44 -4.92 18.57 14.24
N SER A 45 -3.64 18.20 14.22
CA SER A 45 -2.90 17.65 15.36
C SER A 45 -2.90 18.62 16.54
N ARG A 46 -2.60 19.91 16.31
CA ARG A 46 -2.68 20.95 17.36
C ARG A 46 -4.10 21.10 17.94
N LYS A 47 -5.13 20.98 17.11
CA LYS A 47 -6.54 21.07 17.54
C LYS A 47 -6.95 19.85 18.37
N LEU A 48 -6.52 18.64 17.99
CA LEU A 48 -6.73 17.41 18.75
C LEU A 48 -6.05 17.47 20.12
N TRP A 49 -4.81 17.96 20.19
CA TRP A 49 -4.10 18.14 21.44
C TRP A 49 -4.79 19.08 22.43
N ARG A 50 -5.53 20.08 21.92
CA ARG A 50 -6.26 21.08 22.72
C ARG A 50 -7.73 20.70 22.95
N LEU A 51 -8.13 19.48 22.60
CA LEU A 51 -9.51 19.04 22.70
C LEU A 51 -9.89 18.76 24.16
N GLU A 52 -10.63 19.67 24.76
CA GLU A 52 -11.14 19.51 26.12
C GLU A 52 -12.49 18.77 26.14
N GLY A 53 -12.80 18.07 27.23
CA GLY A 53 -14.08 17.38 27.43
C GLY A 53 -14.12 15.92 26.97
N LEU A 54 -12.96 15.31 26.73
CA LEU A 54 -12.78 13.86 26.62
C LEU A 54 -12.63 13.23 28.03
N PRO A 55 -13.10 11.98 28.25
CA PRO A 55 -12.91 11.28 29.51
C PRO A 55 -11.45 10.97 29.86
N LEU A 56 -10.61 10.86 28.84
CA LEU A 56 -9.16 10.67 28.93
C LEU A 56 -8.49 11.69 28.03
N SER A 57 -7.41 12.30 28.50
CA SER A 57 -6.62 13.23 27.68
C SER A 57 -5.87 12.51 26.55
N ILE A 58 -5.60 13.23 25.45
CA ILE A 58 -4.78 12.72 24.34
C ILE A 58 -3.31 12.95 24.69
N THR A 59 -2.50 11.89 24.66
CA THR A 59 -1.06 11.92 24.99
C THR A 59 -0.14 11.91 23.78
N ALA A 60 -0.64 11.45 22.63
CA ALA A 60 0.08 11.53 21.37
C ALA A 60 -0.88 11.58 20.19
N VAL A 61 -0.52 12.37 19.17
CA VAL A 61 -1.16 12.39 17.85
C VAL A 61 -0.07 12.11 16.84
N GLN A 62 -0.14 10.97 16.16
CA GLN A 62 0.90 10.51 15.25
C GLN A 62 0.33 10.22 13.86
N GLY A 63 1.03 10.67 12.82
CA GLY A 63 0.70 10.36 11.44
C GLY A 63 1.16 8.96 11.06
N ALA A 64 0.33 8.20 10.36
CA ALA A 64 0.67 6.84 9.92
C ALA A 64 0.48 6.62 8.41
N HIS A 65 0.32 7.71 7.64
CA HIS A 65 0.03 7.67 6.22
C HIS A 65 1.26 8.08 5.37
N PRO A 66 1.55 7.40 4.23
CA PRO A 66 2.70 7.72 3.38
C PRO A 66 2.76 9.18 2.89
N ALA A 67 1.61 9.81 2.70
CA ALA A 67 1.54 11.23 2.30
C ALA A 67 2.17 12.18 3.34
N LEU A 68 2.18 11.82 4.63
CA LEU A 68 2.79 12.63 5.69
C LEU A 68 4.33 12.53 5.70
N ARG A 69 4.89 11.57 4.97
CA ARG A 69 6.33 11.39 4.75
C ARG A 69 6.72 11.55 3.27
N TYR A 70 5.89 12.23 2.48
CA TYR A 70 6.13 12.56 1.06
C TYR A 70 6.28 11.35 0.12
N THR A 71 5.98 10.12 0.57
CA THR A 71 6.20 8.93 -0.24
C THR A 71 4.95 8.42 -0.96
N GLN A 72 3.75 8.95 -0.72
CA GLN A 72 2.54 8.50 -1.44
C GLN A 72 2.70 8.71 -2.96
N VAL A 73 2.53 7.66 -3.78
CA VAL A 73 2.76 7.75 -5.25
C VAL A 73 2.01 8.93 -5.87
N PHE A 74 0.72 9.02 -5.58
CA PHE A 74 -0.12 10.16 -5.91
C PHE A 74 -0.70 10.73 -4.60
N PRO A 75 -0.11 11.81 -4.05
CA PRO A 75 -0.56 12.42 -2.82
C PRO A 75 -2.03 12.87 -2.89
N PRO A 76 -2.79 12.79 -1.78
CA PRO A 76 -4.14 13.32 -1.74
C PRO A 76 -4.17 14.81 -2.06
N VAL A 77 -5.05 15.20 -2.99
CA VAL A 77 -5.27 16.60 -3.36
C VAL A 77 -6.56 17.07 -2.70
N PRO A 78 -6.61 18.29 -2.14
CA PRO A 78 -7.86 18.91 -1.70
C PRO A 78 -8.95 18.83 -2.75
N LEU A 79 -10.02 18.08 -2.45
CA LEU A 79 -11.12 17.86 -3.39
C LEU A 79 -12.23 18.89 -3.21
N LYS A 80 -12.79 19.29 -4.36
CA LYS A 80 -13.97 20.14 -4.45
C LYS A 80 -15.12 19.31 -5.01
N MET A 81 -16.09 18.93 -4.17
CA MET A 81 -17.10 17.94 -4.58
C MET A 81 -18.13 18.51 -5.56
N ASP A 82 -18.46 17.73 -6.60
CA ASP A 82 -19.61 17.99 -7.47
C ASP A 82 -20.81 17.20 -6.94
N TYR A 83 -21.70 17.91 -6.24
CA TYR A 83 -22.87 17.34 -5.60
C TYR A 83 -23.91 16.77 -6.57
N SER A 84 -23.85 17.06 -7.87
CA SER A 84 -24.82 16.57 -8.85
C SER A 84 -24.80 15.04 -9.01
N PHE A 85 -23.65 14.42 -8.73
CA PHE A 85 -23.41 12.97 -8.82
C PHE A 85 -23.92 12.18 -7.60
N PHE A 86 -24.37 12.87 -6.56
CA PHE A 86 -24.67 12.25 -5.26
C PHE A 86 -26.05 12.60 -4.75
N ASP A 87 -26.63 11.67 -4.00
CA ASP A 87 -27.70 11.94 -3.05
C ASP A 87 -27.11 12.24 -1.67
N LYS A 88 -27.92 12.90 -0.82
CA LYS A 88 -27.54 13.25 0.54
C LYS A 88 -28.30 12.39 1.53
N GLU A 89 -27.58 11.61 2.32
CA GLU A 89 -28.17 10.89 3.43
C GLU A 89 -28.45 11.89 4.58
N LYS A 90 -29.72 12.01 4.99
CA LYS A 90 -30.16 13.06 5.93
C LYS A 90 -29.58 12.91 7.33
N THR A 91 -29.41 11.68 7.81
CA THR A 91 -28.96 11.35 9.18
C THR A 91 -27.46 11.56 9.34
N SER A 92 -26.66 10.99 8.44
CA SER A 92 -25.20 11.00 8.52
C SER A 92 -24.55 12.21 7.83
N ARG A 93 -25.32 12.99 7.05
CA ARG A 93 -24.81 14.00 6.11
C ARG A 93 -23.71 13.45 5.20
N SER A 94 -23.79 12.17 4.85
CA SER A 94 -22.89 11.53 3.89
C SER A 94 -23.44 11.63 2.48
N LEU A 95 -22.53 11.64 1.51
CA LEU A 95 -22.85 11.54 0.10
C LEU A 95 -22.99 10.07 -0.31
N VAL A 96 -24.04 9.78 -1.06
CA VAL A 96 -24.32 8.45 -1.62
C VAL A 96 -24.26 8.55 -3.15
N PRO A 97 -23.48 7.70 -3.85
CA PRO A 97 -23.43 7.72 -5.31
C PRO A 97 -24.79 7.44 -5.92
N LYS A 98 -25.17 8.21 -6.95
CA LYS A 98 -26.39 7.95 -7.73
C LYS A 98 -26.19 6.81 -8.72
N GLU A 99 -27.24 6.03 -8.94
CA GLU A 99 -27.27 5.02 -9.99
C GLU A 99 -27.13 5.66 -11.38
N GLY A 100 -26.45 4.98 -12.30
CA GLY A 100 -26.17 5.46 -13.66
C GLY A 100 -25.17 6.63 -13.73
N LYS A 101 -24.77 7.20 -12.58
CA LYS A 101 -23.66 8.14 -12.51
C LYS A 101 -22.34 7.38 -12.39
N PRO A 102 -21.29 7.86 -13.06
CA PRO A 102 -20.01 7.16 -13.05
C PRO A 102 -19.32 7.24 -11.68
N CYS A 103 -18.44 6.27 -11.39
CA CYS A 103 -17.81 6.07 -10.07
C CYS A 103 -17.29 7.37 -9.43
N PRO A 104 -17.51 7.58 -8.11
CA PRO A 104 -16.93 8.69 -7.35
C PRO A 104 -15.41 8.73 -7.46
N ALA A 105 -14.85 9.91 -7.23
CA ALA A 105 -13.41 10.06 -7.10
C ALA A 105 -12.89 9.21 -5.92
N TYR A 106 -11.76 8.52 -6.11
CA TYR A 106 -11.15 7.75 -5.01
C TYR A 106 -10.49 8.70 -4.02
N ILE A 107 -10.94 8.65 -2.76
CA ILE A 107 -10.43 9.50 -1.67
C ILE A 107 -9.74 8.61 -0.65
N THR A 108 -8.40 8.62 -0.67
CA THR A 108 -7.61 7.92 0.35
C THR A 108 -7.61 8.73 1.65
N PRO A 109 -8.10 8.17 2.76
CA PRO A 109 -8.08 8.86 4.04
C PRO A 109 -6.65 8.89 4.63
N ILE A 110 -6.27 10.04 5.18
CA ILE A 110 -4.98 10.23 5.85
C ILE A 110 -5.09 9.68 7.28
N THR A 111 -4.46 8.54 7.53
CA THR A 111 -4.48 7.86 8.83
C THR A 111 -3.71 8.63 9.90
N VAL A 112 -4.39 8.88 11.03
CA VAL A 112 -3.86 9.53 12.24
C VAL A 112 -4.17 8.64 13.44
N ILE A 113 -3.16 8.38 14.26
CA ILE A 113 -3.27 7.57 15.48
C ILE A 113 -3.28 8.51 16.70
N CYS A 114 -4.29 8.37 17.54
CA CYS A 114 -4.41 9.10 18.80
C CYS A 114 -4.22 8.13 19.97
N HIS A 115 -3.19 8.36 20.78
CA HIS A 115 -3.00 7.66 22.04
C HIS A 115 -3.67 8.45 23.17
N MET A 116 -4.39 7.72 24.02
CA MET A 116 -5.02 8.28 25.21
C MET A 116 -4.10 8.12 26.42
N GLU A 117 -4.32 8.90 27.47
CA GLU A 117 -3.62 8.69 28.74
C GLU A 117 -3.91 7.30 29.34
N GLY A 118 -2.95 6.79 30.12
CA GLY A 118 -3.07 5.50 30.77
C GLY A 118 -4.25 5.49 31.74
N SER A 119 -5.08 4.45 31.68
CA SER A 119 -6.20 4.27 32.60
C SER A 119 -6.33 2.80 33.01
N GLY A 120 -6.55 2.55 34.30
CA GLY A 120 -6.87 1.21 34.80
C GLY A 120 -8.33 0.80 34.54
N LYS A 121 -9.15 1.69 33.98
CA LYS A 121 -10.58 1.47 33.72
C LYS A 121 -10.87 0.82 32.38
N TRP A 122 -9.85 0.57 31.56
CA TRP A 122 -10.02 -0.17 30.32
C TRP A 122 -10.41 -1.63 30.63
N PRO A 123 -11.42 -2.18 29.93
CA PRO A 123 -11.87 -3.54 30.11
C PRO A 123 -10.83 -4.53 29.56
N HIS A 124 -10.94 -5.77 30.00
CA HIS A 124 -10.13 -6.89 29.51
C HIS A 124 -10.84 -7.66 28.39
N ASP A 125 -12.13 -7.35 28.12
CA ASP A 125 -12.89 -7.96 27.03
C ASP A 125 -12.67 -7.22 25.70
N ARG A 126 -12.48 -7.99 24.63
CA ARG A 126 -12.16 -7.49 23.28
C ARG A 126 -13.28 -6.63 22.70
N LEU A 127 -14.54 -7.04 22.86
CA LEU A 127 -15.69 -6.29 22.34
C LEU A 127 -15.90 -5.00 23.15
N ALA A 128 -15.75 -5.07 24.47
CA ALA A 128 -15.82 -3.91 25.34
C ALA A 128 -14.74 -2.86 24.99
N ILE A 129 -13.50 -3.27 24.69
CA ILE A 129 -12.46 -2.35 24.21
C ILE A 129 -12.90 -1.65 22.92
N ARG A 130 -13.41 -2.41 21.93
CA ARG A 130 -13.92 -1.84 20.65
C ARG A 130 -15.05 -0.84 20.87
N HIS A 131 -15.99 -1.14 21.78
CA HIS A 131 -17.08 -0.22 22.13
C HIS A 131 -16.59 1.06 22.80
N ILE A 132 -15.62 0.98 23.70
CA ILE A 132 -15.03 2.17 24.33
C ILE A 132 -14.28 3.01 23.31
N ARG A 133 -13.50 2.40 22.40
CA ARG A 133 -12.85 3.11 21.29
C ARG A 133 -13.89 3.85 20.45
N THR A 134 -14.99 3.17 20.10
CA THR A 134 -16.12 3.78 19.38
C THR A 134 -16.71 4.97 20.15
N ALA A 135 -16.86 4.87 21.47
CA ALA A 135 -17.35 5.97 22.30
C ALA A 135 -16.40 7.18 22.27
N PHE A 136 -15.07 6.96 22.28
CA PHE A 136 -14.10 8.03 22.05
C PHE A 136 -14.22 8.64 20.66
N HIS A 137 -14.40 7.82 19.61
CA HIS A 137 -14.61 8.32 18.24
C HIS A 137 -15.85 9.21 18.13
N ILE A 138 -16.97 8.81 18.73
CA ILE A 138 -18.19 9.61 18.79
C ILE A 138 -17.91 10.94 19.51
N ARG A 139 -17.33 10.87 20.71
CA ARG A 139 -17.09 12.06 21.54
C ARG A 139 -16.12 13.04 20.88
N MET A 140 -15.04 12.55 20.28
CA MET A 140 -14.11 13.37 19.50
C MET A 140 -14.82 14.03 18.32
N GLY A 141 -15.67 13.30 17.59
CA GLY A 141 -16.45 13.84 16.48
C GLY A 141 -17.38 14.98 16.90
N GLU A 142 -18.08 14.83 18.03
CA GLU A 142 -18.92 15.89 18.61
C GLU A 142 -18.13 17.15 18.97
N LEU A 143 -16.97 16.98 19.63
CA LEU A 143 -16.13 18.09 20.06
C LEU A 143 -15.50 18.81 18.87
N LEU A 144 -14.99 18.08 17.88
CA LEU A 144 -14.47 18.66 16.64
C LEU A 144 -15.57 19.41 15.88
N LYS A 145 -16.80 18.88 15.86
CA LYS A 145 -17.94 19.60 15.28
C LYS A 145 -18.26 20.87 16.06
N LYS A 146 -18.27 20.81 17.39
CA LYS A 146 -18.62 21.94 18.26
C LYS A 146 -17.59 23.08 18.20
N HIS A 147 -16.30 22.75 18.30
CA HIS A 147 -15.23 23.75 18.43
C HIS A 147 -14.67 24.22 17.09
N HIS A 148 -14.75 23.40 16.04
CA HIS A 148 -14.12 23.70 14.74
C HIS A 148 -15.07 23.54 13.54
N ASN A 149 -16.34 23.17 13.77
CA ASN A 149 -17.36 22.99 12.73
C ASN A 149 -17.02 21.95 11.66
N TYR A 150 -16.10 21.01 11.93
CA TYR A 150 -15.77 19.95 10.98
C TYR A 150 -16.92 18.98 10.74
N THR A 151 -17.01 18.42 9.54
CA THR A 151 -17.93 17.31 9.25
C THR A 151 -17.22 16.02 9.65
N CYS A 152 -17.82 15.27 10.57
CA CYS A 152 -17.23 14.08 11.16
C CYS A 152 -18.19 12.90 11.04
N LYS A 153 -17.64 11.70 10.82
CA LYS A 153 -18.39 10.44 10.84
C LYS A 153 -17.68 9.44 11.74
N PRO A 154 -18.20 9.20 12.96
CA PRO A 154 -17.68 8.15 13.82
C PRO A 154 -18.10 6.78 13.28
N CYS A 155 -17.14 5.86 13.27
CA CYS A 155 -17.29 4.44 12.91
C CYS A 155 -16.72 3.59 14.07
N PRO A 156 -17.04 2.28 14.15
CA PRO A 156 -16.53 1.43 15.23
C PRO A 156 -14.99 1.33 15.31
N THR A 157 -14.31 1.46 14.16
CA THR A 157 -12.85 1.31 14.06
C THR A 157 -12.10 2.64 13.99
N HIS A 158 -12.77 3.74 13.66
CA HIS A 158 -12.15 5.03 13.37
C HIS A 158 -13.15 6.19 13.37
N LEU A 159 -12.64 7.41 13.33
CA LEU A 159 -13.39 8.65 13.10
C LEU A 159 -12.90 9.30 11.81
N ASP A 160 -13.76 9.44 10.80
CA ASP A 160 -13.42 10.20 9.59
C ASP A 160 -13.77 11.69 9.78
N VAL A 161 -12.82 12.58 9.47
CA VAL A 161 -12.92 14.04 9.61
C VAL A 161 -12.65 14.70 8.26
N TRP A 162 -13.64 15.44 7.75
CA TRP A 162 -13.51 16.23 6.53
C TRP A 162 -12.99 17.64 6.84
N LYS A 163 -11.78 17.94 6.38
CA LYS A 163 -11.05 19.18 6.65
C LYS A 163 -10.27 19.60 5.41
N ASP A 164 -10.40 20.86 4.99
CA ASP A 164 -9.64 21.45 3.87
C ASP A 164 -9.71 20.66 2.54
N GLY A 165 -10.83 19.96 2.27
CA GLY A 165 -10.93 19.10 1.09
C GLY A 165 -10.22 17.76 1.20
N LEU A 166 -9.70 17.42 2.39
CA LEU A 166 -9.03 16.18 2.73
C LEU A 166 -9.85 15.41 3.77
N VAL A 167 -9.68 14.08 3.78
CA VAL A 167 -10.25 13.21 4.83
C VAL A 167 -9.12 12.73 5.73
N PHE A 168 -9.26 12.98 7.03
CA PHE A 168 -8.41 12.40 8.07
C PHE A 168 -9.14 11.28 8.78
N ARG A 169 -8.52 10.10 8.85
CA ARG A 169 -9.05 8.93 9.56
C ARG A 169 -8.33 8.78 10.88
N ILE A 170 -9.00 9.19 11.95
CA ILE A 170 -8.47 9.17 13.31
C ILE A 170 -8.79 7.83 13.98
N GLN A 171 -7.76 7.11 14.41
CA GLN A 171 -7.88 5.87 15.17
C GLN A 171 -7.41 6.09 16.60
N VAL A 172 -8.28 5.80 17.56
CA VAL A 172 -7.89 5.76 18.98
C VAL A 172 -7.13 4.47 19.20
N ALA A 173 -5.88 4.55 19.64
CA ALA A 173 -5.05 3.40 19.98
C ALA A 173 -5.05 3.15 21.48
N TYR A 174 -5.23 1.90 21.87
CA TYR A 174 -5.07 1.45 23.24
C TYR A 174 -3.85 0.52 23.33
N HIS A 175 -2.84 0.94 24.10
CA HIS A 175 -1.54 0.27 24.15
C HIS A 175 -1.57 -1.18 24.67
N ARG A 176 -2.61 -1.59 25.42
CA ARG A 176 -2.78 -2.99 25.86
C ARG A 176 -3.64 -3.84 24.93
N GLU A 177 -4.29 -3.23 23.93
CA GLU A 177 -5.17 -3.96 23.02
C GLU A 177 -4.42 -5.11 22.31
N PRO A 178 -3.20 -4.93 21.77
CA PRO A 178 -2.45 -6.04 21.19
C PRO A 178 -2.18 -7.21 22.17
N GLN A 179 -1.96 -6.94 23.46
CA GLN A 179 -1.72 -7.95 24.49
C GLN A 179 -3.01 -8.70 24.81
N VAL A 180 -4.12 -7.97 24.99
CA VAL A 180 -5.45 -8.57 25.19
C VAL A 180 -5.86 -9.43 23.99
N LEU A 181 -5.49 -9.04 22.77
CA LEU A 181 -5.72 -9.85 21.58
C LEU A 181 -4.92 -11.16 21.55
N ARG A 182 -3.78 -11.23 22.26
CA ARG A 182 -2.95 -12.44 22.37
C ARG A 182 -3.44 -13.38 23.47
N GLU A 183 -4.21 -12.86 24.41
CA GLU A 183 -4.78 -13.63 25.51
C GLU A 183 -6.01 -14.43 25.02
N SER A 184 -6.03 -15.72 25.34
CA SER A 184 -7.16 -16.62 25.08
C SER A 184 -7.31 -17.60 26.24
N VAL A 185 -8.51 -18.11 26.48
CA VAL A 185 -8.75 -19.12 27.53
C VAL A 185 -8.95 -20.47 26.85
N ASN A 186 -8.18 -21.48 27.26
CA ASN A 186 -8.34 -22.84 26.72
C ASN A 186 -9.58 -23.55 27.34
N ALA A 187 -9.87 -24.77 26.87
CA ALA A 187 -11.01 -25.55 27.34
C ALA A 187 -10.94 -25.87 28.85
N GLU A 188 -9.74 -25.87 29.41
CA GLU A 188 -9.44 -26.12 30.83
C GLU A 188 -9.48 -24.87 31.71
N GLY A 189 -9.79 -23.70 31.14
CA GLY A 189 -9.91 -22.44 31.90
C GLY A 189 -8.58 -21.72 32.18
N LEU A 190 -7.47 -22.16 31.58
CA LEU A 190 -6.15 -21.53 31.70
C LEU A 190 -5.96 -20.44 30.63
N LEU A 191 -5.31 -19.34 31.05
CA LEU A 191 -4.91 -18.25 30.16
C LEU A 191 -3.74 -18.70 29.29
N VAL A 192 -3.96 -18.76 27.98
CA VAL A 192 -2.96 -19.02 26.95
C VAL A 192 -2.68 -17.72 26.20
N VAL A 193 -1.43 -17.26 26.27
CA VAL A 193 -0.95 -16.12 25.48
C VAL A 193 -0.34 -16.65 24.20
N ARG A 194 -0.96 -16.36 23.06
CA ARG A 194 -0.48 -16.77 21.74
C ARG A 194 -0.51 -15.59 20.78
N ASP A 195 0.62 -15.39 20.11
CA ASP A 195 0.70 -14.39 19.06
C ASP A 195 -0.18 -14.77 17.86
N ASN A 196 -0.81 -13.76 17.25
CA ASN A 196 -1.77 -13.96 16.17
C ASN A 196 -1.77 -12.79 15.18
N GLU A 197 -2.34 -13.01 14.00
CA GLU A 197 -2.30 -12.04 12.91
C GLU A 197 -3.04 -10.73 13.23
N GLU A 198 -4.14 -10.79 13.99
CA GLU A 198 -4.91 -9.60 14.36
C GLU A 198 -4.11 -8.69 15.31
N ALA A 199 -3.47 -9.28 16.32
CA ALA A 199 -2.60 -8.54 17.24
C ALA A 199 -1.38 -7.94 16.52
N GLN A 200 -0.72 -8.70 15.65
CA GLN A 200 0.39 -8.23 14.83
C GLN A 200 -0.01 -7.09 13.90
N ALA A 201 -1.18 -7.20 13.26
CA ALA A 201 -1.69 -6.16 12.36
C ALA A 201 -2.04 -4.88 13.10
N LEU A 202 -2.63 -4.98 14.30
CA LEU A 202 -2.92 -3.83 15.15
C LEU A 202 -1.64 -3.14 15.60
N GLU A 203 -0.65 -3.90 16.10
CA GLU A 203 0.64 -3.38 16.53
C GLU A 203 1.41 -2.71 15.38
N MET A 204 1.39 -3.32 14.20
CA MET A 204 1.92 -2.72 12.97
C MET A 204 1.29 -1.34 12.71
N ALA A 205 -0.05 -1.26 12.78
CA ALA A 205 -0.81 -0.06 12.47
C ALA A 205 -0.63 1.06 13.51
N THR A 206 -0.61 0.72 14.80
CA THR A 206 -0.60 1.72 15.88
C THR A 206 0.78 2.06 16.41
N ASN A 207 1.78 1.19 16.27
CA ASN A 207 3.10 1.40 16.86
C ASN A 207 4.16 1.60 15.77
N HIS A 208 4.27 0.66 14.83
CA HIS A 208 5.40 0.64 13.90
C HIS A 208 5.25 1.61 12.73
N LYS A 209 4.08 1.68 12.09
CA LYS A 209 3.82 2.63 10.99
C LYS A 209 3.95 4.10 11.40
N PRO A 210 3.45 4.55 12.57
CA PRO A 210 3.66 5.93 13.01
C PRO A 210 5.14 6.27 13.21
N ILE A 211 5.91 5.37 13.84
CA ILE A 211 7.35 5.55 14.01
C ILE A 211 8.04 5.66 12.65
N LEU A 212 7.79 4.71 11.75
CA LEU A 212 8.34 4.74 10.38
C LEU A 212 7.99 6.04 9.67
N THR A 213 6.74 6.52 9.81
CA THR A 213 6.29 7.77 9.21
C THR A 213 7.07 8.97 9.72
N SER A 214 7.21 9.11 11.04
CA SER A 214 7.95 10.23 11.63
C SER A 214 9.43 10.21 11.25
N THR A 215 10.06 9.03 11.24
CA THR A 215 11.47 8.85 10.90
C THR A 215 11.75 9.16 9.44
N LEU A 216 10.95 8.62 8.52
CA LEU A 216 11.13 8.88 7.08
C LEU A 216 10.75 10.31 6.69
N HIS A 217 9.82 10.94 7.41
CA HIS A 217 9.58 12.36 7.28
C HIS A 217 10.84 13.17 7.61
N GLY A 218 11.56 12.82 8.68
CA GLY A 218 12.87 13.41 9.00
C GLY A 218 13.88 13.23 7.87
N LEU A 219 13.98 12.02 7.31
CA LEU A 219 14.86 11.74 6.17
C LEU A 219 14.53 12.60 4.94
N GLN A 220 13.24 12.85 4.65
CA GLN A 220 12.83 13.77 3.59
C GLN A 220 13.31 15.20 3.84
N GLN A 221 13.31 15.68 5.09
CA GLN A 221 13.79 17.02 5.42
C GLN A 221 15.32 17.14 5.19
N GLU A 222 16.06 16.05 5.42
CA GLU A 222 17.51 15.99 5.17
C GLU A 222 17.83 15.83 3.67
N HIS A 223 16.98 15.10 2.93
CA HIS A 223 17.18 14.77 1.53
C HIS A 223 15.93 15.07 0.68
N PRO A 224 15.81 16.28 0.09
CA PRO A 224 14.59 16.71 -0.61
C PRO A 224 14.11 15.79 -1.74
N CYS A 225 15.01 15.06 -2.41
CA CYS A 225 14.60 14.14 -3.49
C CYS A 225 14.13 12.75 -3.00
N PHE A 226 14.26 12.42 -1.71
CA PHE A 226 13.92 11.10 -1.16
C PHE A 226 12.48 10.67 -1.49
N GLY A 227 11.49 11.53 -1.21
CA GLY A 227 10.07 11.27 -1.44
C GLY A 227 9.77 11.00 -2.91
N ALA A 228 10.37 11.77 -3.82
CA ALA A 228 10.22 11.54 -5.25
C ALA A 228 10.83 10.18 -5.70
N VAL A 229 11.97 9.77 -5.14
CA VAL A 229 12.56 8.45 -5.41
C VAL A 229 11.65 7.33 -4.90
N CYS A 230 11.11 7.43 -3.68
CA CYS A 230 10.14 6.47 -3.14
C CYS A 230 8.92 6.32 -4.05
N ARG A 231 8.41 7.44 -4.57
CA ARG A 231 7.25 7.46 -5.45
C ARG A 231 7.53 6.82 -6.80
N LEU A 232 8.69 7.07 -7.39
CA LEU A 232 9.15 6.40 -8.62
C LEU A 232 9.30 4.88 -8.39
N ALA A 233 9.95 4.49 -7.31
CA ALA A 233 10.14 3.08 -6.94
C ALA A 233 8.80 2.35 -6.80
N LYS A 234 7.86 2.94 -6.05
CA LYS A 234 6.52 2.36 -5.85
C LYS A 234 5.67 2.38 -7.11
N ARG A 235 5.76 3.43 -7.93
CA ARG A 235 5.09 3.49 -9.23
C ARG A 235 5.56 2.35 -10.12
N TRP A 236 6.87 2.10 -10.16
CA TRP A 236 7.47 1.00 -10.93
C TRP A 236 7.05 -0.37 -10.37
N LEU A 237 7.14 -0.58 -9.06
CA LEU A 237 6.69 -1.83 -8.42
C LEU A 237 5.23 -2.13 -8.73
N GLY A 238 4.34 -1.14 -8.64
CA GLY A 238 2.92 -1.32 -8.99
C GLY A 238 2.71 -1.59 -10.47
N ALA A 239 3.39 -0.85 -11.34
CA ALA A 239 3.29 -1.04 -12.78
C ALA A 239 3.83 -2.42 -13.22
N GLN A 240 4.86 -2.94 -12.54
CA GLN A 240 5.41 -4.28 -12.74
C GLN A 240 4.65 -5.39 -11.99
N LEU A 241 3.52 -5.05 -11.33
CA LEU A 241 2.63 -5.99 -10.64
C LEU A 241 3.25 -6.66 -9.39
N PHE A 242 4.15 -5.96 -8.68
CA PHE A 242 4.86 -6.44 -7.48
C PHE A 242 4.39 -5.82 -6.16
N SER A 243 3.33 -5.00 -6.15
CA SER A 243 2.89 -4.25 -4.95
C SER A 243 2.41 -5.11 -3.78
N GLU A 244 2.03 -6.37 -4.02
CA GLU A 244 1.65 -7.32 -2.95
C GLU A 244 2.86 -7.97 -2.30
N ASP A 245 3.93 -8.16 -3.07
CA ASP A 245 5.16 -8.82 -2.63
C ASP A 245 6.13 -7.85 -1.95
N ILE A 246 6.20 -6.62 -2.46
CA ILE A 246 6.97 -5.52 -1.87
C ILE A 246 6.00 -4.39 -1.54
N THR A 247 5.67 -4.29 -0.26
CA THR A 247 4.71 -3.28 0.23
C THR A 247 5.26 -1.86 0.08
N GLU A 248 4.38 -0.86 0.17
CA GLU A 248 4.81 0.55 0.12
C GLU A 248 5.81 0.90 1.23
N ASP A 249 5.62 0.37 2.44
CA ASP A 249 6.52 0.60 3.57
C ASP A 249 7.89 -0.05 3.34
N THR A 250 7.91 -1.26 2.74
CA THR A 250 9.14 -1.96 2.34
C THR A 250 9.88 -1.19 1.26
N ALA A 251 9.18 -0.68 0.25
CA ALA A 251 9.78 0.13 -0.81
C ALA A 251 10.41 1.43 -0.28
N ASP A 252 9.72 2.09 0.67
CA ASP A 252 10.25 3.28 1.33
C ASP A 252 11.56 2.96 2.10
N LEU A 253 11.65 1.80 2.76
CA LEU A 253 12.87 1.33 3.45
C LEU A 253 14.02 0.98 2.49
N LEU A 254 13.71 0.32 1.37
CA LEU A 254 14.69 0.02 0.31
C LEU A 254 15.27 1.31 -0.29
N VAL A 255 14.44 2.34 -0.46
CA VAL A 255 14.93 3.64 -0.92
C VAL A 255 15.72 4.35 0.17
N ALA A 256 15.27 4.29 1.43
CA ALA A 256 15.98 4.90 2.56
C ALA A 256 17.42 4.38 2.69
N SER A 257 17.67 3.09 2.41
CA SER A 257 19.03 2.54 2.44
C SER A 257 19.97 3.21 1.44
N LEU A 258 19.47 3.70 0.30
CA LEU A 258 20.28 4.40 -0.70
C LEU A 258 20.84 5.74 -0.19
N PHE A 259 20.13 6.38 0.75
CA PHE A 259 20.54 7.65 1.35
C PHE A 259 21.38 7.43 2.60
N LEU A 260 21.00 6.46 3.43
CA LEU A 260 21.65 6.18 4.71
C LEU A 260 22.95 5.36 4.56
N GLN A 261 23.04 4.53 3.52
CA GLN A 261 24.18 3.68 3.22
C GLN A 261 24.52 3.78 1.72
N PRO A 262 25.02 4.93 1.27
CA PRO A 262 25.16 5.21 -0.15
C PRO A 262 26.32 4.46 -0.84
N ALA A 263 27.28 3.92 -0.08
CA ALA A 263 28.47 3.29 -0.63
C ALA A 263 28.12 2.12 -1.57
N PRO A 264 28.83 1.96 -2.71
CA PRO A 264 30.03 2.70 -3.14
C PRO A 264 29.76 4.07 -3.79
N PHE A 265 28.50 4.50 -3.86
CA PHE A 265 28.09 5.79 -4.39
C PHE A 265 28.01 6.87 -3.29
N THR A 266 27.47 8.04 -3.64
CA THR A 266 27.04 9.10 -2.72
C THR A 266 25.52 9.04 -2.50
N PRO A 267 24.91 9.75 -1.53
CA PRO A 267 23.45 9.84 -1.46
C PRO A 267 22.87 10.37 -2.80
N PRO A 268 21.73 9.86 -3.29
CA PRO A 268 21.11 10.37 -4.51
C PRO A 268 20.86 11.89 -4.44
N GLY A 269 21.29 12.62 -5.48
CA GLY A 269 21.06 14.06 -5.62
C GLY A 269 19.86 14.41 -6.50
N SER A 270 19.25 13.42 -7.16
CA SER A 270 18.07 13.61 -8.01
C SER A 270 17.18 12.38 -8.02
N PRO A 271 15.86 12.52 -8.32
CA PRO A 271 14.93 11.40 -8.38
C PRO A 271 15.36 10.32 -9.38
N GLN A 272 15.90 10.73 -10.53
CA GLN A 272 16.37 9.81 -11.57
C GLN A 272 17.54 8.94 -11.09
N VAL A 273 18.55 9.55 -10.47
CA VAL A 273 19.70 8.80 -9.92
C VAL A 273 19.25 7.85 -8.82
N GLY A 274 18.35 8.30 -7.94
CA GLY A 274 17.80 7.45 -6.90
C GLY A 274 17.03 6.25 -7.46
N PHE A 275 16.23 6.46 -8.51
CA PHE A 275 15.48 5.38 -9.15
C PHE A 275 16.39 4.36 -9.84
N LEU A 276 17.42 4.80 -10.57
CA LEU A 276 18.41 3.88 -11.16
C LEU A 276 19.15 3.07 -10.09
N ARG A 277 19.51 3.71 -8.97
CA ARG A 277 20.16 3.03 -7.84
C ARG A 277 19.23 2.08 -7.09
N PHE A 278 17.93 2.37 -7.04
CA PHE A 278 16.92 1.45 -6.54
C PHE A 278 16.84 0.18 -7.39
N LEU A 279 16.77 0.32 -8.72
CA LEU A 279 16.80 -0.82 -9.64
C LEU A 279 18.12 -1.61 -9.50
N HIS A 280 19.24 -0.90 -9.39
CA HIS A 280 20.54 -1.52 -9.16
C HIS A 280 20.57 -2.31 -7.85
N LEU A 281 20.09 -1.74 -6.73
CA LEU A 281 20.00 -2.43 -5.44
C LEU A 281 19.20 -3.73 -5.57
N LEU A 282 18.02 -3.69 -6.20
CA LEU A 282 17.22 -4.88 -6.42
C LEU A 282 17.96 -5.94 -7.23
N ALA A 283 18.63 -5.53 -8.30
CA ALA A 283 19.29 -6.41 -9.25
C ALA A 283 20.62 -7.02 -8.75
N SER A 284 21.40 -6.27 -7.96
CA SER A 284 22.78 -6.63 -7.61
C SER A 284 22.98 -7.06 -6.16
N PHE A 285 22.04 -6.76 -5.25
CA PHE A 285 22.19 -7.10 -3.84
C PHE A 285 22.07 -8.61 -3.60
N ASP A 286 22.98 -9.17 -2.80
CA ASP A 286 22.96 -10.57 -2.41
C ASP A 286 21.96 -10.83 -1.27
N TRP A 287 20.69 -10.92 -1.65
CA TRP A 287 19.56 -11.22 -0.75
C TRP A 287 19.70 -12.57 -0.03
N ARG A 288 20.52 -13.48 -0.54
CA ARG A 288 20.67 -14.82 0.05
C ARG A 288 21.58 -14.75 1.28
N ASN A 289 22.73 -14.10 1.17
CA ASN A 289 23.77 -14.17 2.20
C ASN A 289 23.95 -12.88 3.01
N ASN A 290 23.24 -11.79 2.67
CA ASN A 290 23.38 -10.53 3.40
C ASN A 290 22.01 -9.96 3.83
N PRO A 291 21.90 -9.48 5.08
CA PRO A 291 20.75 -8.67 5.51
C PRO A 291 20.92 -7.22 5.02
N LEU A 292 19.83 -6.59 4.57
CA LEU A 292 19.83 -5.15 4.32
C LEU A 292 19.59 -4.41 5.64
N ILE A 293 20.56 -3.64 6.12
CA ILE A 293 20.46 -2.93 7.40
C ILE A 293 20.09 -1.47 7.14
N VAL A 294 18.92 -1.01 7.57
CA VAL A 294 18.49 0.39 7.40
C VAL A 294 18.66 1.12 8.72
N ASN A 295 19.79 1.81 8.90
CA ASN A 295 20.14 2.50 10.15
C ASN A 295 19.41 3.85 10.31
N LEU A 296 18.12 3.77 10.57
CA LEU A 296 17.26 4.93 10.77
C LEU A 296 17.72 5.76 11.99
N ASN A 297 17.86 7.07 11.81
CA ASN A 297 18.28 8.02 12.85
C ASN A 297 19.61 7.68 13.54
N ASN A 298 20.51 6.94 12.88
CA ASN A 298 21.80 6.51 13.43
C ASN A 298 21.69 5.78 14.79
N GLN A 299 20.62 5.00 15.00
CA GLN A 299 20.38 4.30 16.26
C GLN A 299 21.18 2.99 16.40
N LEU A 300 21.72 2.45 15.31
CA LEU A 300 22.57 1.26 15.31
C LEU A 300 24.05 1.66 15.33
N ALA A 301 24.79 1.14 16.30
CA ALA A 301 26.24 1.22 16.42
C ALA A 301 26.92 0.14 15.58
N VAL A 302 28.24 0.27 15.36
CA VAL A 302 29.04 -0.68 14.54
C VAL A 302 28.98 -2.11 15.08
N SER A 303 28.91 -2.28 16.41
CA SER A 303 28.71 -3.59 17.06
C SER A 303 27.44 -4.28 16.56
N ASP A 304 26.37 -3.52 16.40
CA ASP A 304 25.04 -4.04 16.10
C ASP A 304 25.00 -4.61 14.68
N TYR A 305 25.77 -4.06 13.74
CA TYR A 305 25.91 -4.62 12.38
C TYR A 305 26.47 -6.04 12.40
N THR A 306 27.46 -6.27 13.27
CA THR A 306 28.07 -7.60 13.40
C THR A 306 27.12 -8.58 14.07
N GLU A 307 26.38 -8.14 15.09
CA GLU A 307 25.36 -8.96 15.76
C GLU A 307 24.23 -9.34 14.80
N ILE A 308 23.66 -8.35 14.08
CA ILE A 308 22.60 -8.57 13.09
C ILE A 308 23.05 -9.59 12.04
N LYS A 309 24.28 -9.46 11.53
CA LYS A 309 24.81 -10.40 10.54
C LYS A 309 24.97 -11.81 11.11
N ASN A 310 25.47 -11.94 12.33
CA ASN A 310 25.63 -13.25 12.99
C ASN A 310 24.28 -13.92 13.24
N ASP A 311 23.30 -13.19 13.78
CA ASP A 311 21.93 -13.66 14.03
C ASP A 311 21.24 -14.07 12.72
N PHE A 312 21.39 -13.26 11.67
CA PHE A 312 20.85 -13.54 10.34
C PHE A 312 21.42 -14.85 9.78
N MET A 313 22.73 -15.06 9.85
CA MET A 313 23.36 -16.28 9.35
C MET A 313 22.96 -17.51 10.18
N ALA A 314 22.86 -17.36 11.50
CA ALA A 314 22.46 -18.45 12.39
C ALA A 314 21.02 -18.92 12.15
N SER A 315 20.12 -18.01 11.75
CA SER A 315 18.68 -18.32 11.61
C SER A 315 18.18 -18.28 10.16
N ARG A 316 19.07 -18.20 9.16
CA ARG A 316 18.76 -17.83 7.77
C ARG A 316 17.62 -18.63 7.13
N GLU A 317 17.55 -19.92 7.41
CA GLU A 317 16.55 -20.84 6.85
C GLU A 317 15.12 -20.50 7.27
N SER A 318 14.95 -19.90 8.45
CA SER A 318 13.65 -19.49 9.00
C SER A 318 13.25 -18.05 8.63
N LEU A 319 14.18 -17.28 8.07
CA LEU A 319 14.01 -15.86 7.80
C LEU A 319 13.49 -15.61 6.37
N PRO A 320 12.77 -14.50 6.13
CA PRO A 320 12.28 -14.17 4.80
C PRO A 320 13.43 -14.04 3.78
N VAL A 321 13.12 -14.30 2.51
CA VAL A 321 14.14 -14.27 1.44
C VAL A 321 14.73 -12.86 1.29
N MET A 322 13.90 -11.82 1.34
CA MET A 322 14.32 -10.43 1.50
C MET A 322 14.30 -10.12 3.00
N PHE A 323 15.45 -9.78 3.59
CA PHE A 323 15.55 -9.45 5.01
C PHE A 323 16.01 -8.01 5.19
N ILE A 324 15.20 -7.22 5.90
CA ILE A 324 15.48 -5.81 6.22
C ILE A 324 15.50 -5.66 7.74
N ALA A 325 16.68 -5.32 8.27
CA ALA A 325 16.85 -4.96 9.67
C ALA A 325 16.70 -3.44 9.86
N THR A 326 16.05 -3.06 10.95
CA THR A 326 15.91 -1.65 11.38
C THR A 326 16.25 -1.57 12.88
N PRO A 327 16.51 -0.37 13.44
CA PRO A 327 16.79 -0.24 14.88
C PRO A 327 15.71 -0.80 15.81
N LYS A 328 14.46 -0.90 15.34
CA LYS A 328 13.33 -1.43 16.11
C LYS A 328 13.08 -2.92 15.89
N GLU A 329 13.67 -3.50 14.86
CA GLU A 329 13.47 -4.91 14.50
C GLU A 329 14.70 -5.43 13.77
N THR A 330 15.53 -6.20 14.48
CA THR A 330 16.82 -6.70 14.00
C THR A 330 16.81 -8.20 13.67
N LYS A 331 15.76 -8.94 14.03
CA LYS A 331 15.79 -10.42 14.06
C LYS A 331 14.81 -11.09 13.11
N GLN A 332 13.60 -10.54 12.96
CA GLN A 332 12.50 -11.19 12.23
C GLN A 332 12.15 -10.52 10.91
N SER A 333 12.61 -9.29 10.67
CA SER A 333 12.27 -8.50 9.47
C SER A 333 10.76 -8.39 9.23
N MET A 334 10.08 -7.72 10.16
CA MET A 334 8.62 -7.55 10.14
C MET A 334 8.04 -6.98 8.84
N TRP A 335 8.81 -6.15 8.11
CA TRP A 335 8.39 -5.49 6.87
C TRP A 335 8.42 -6.41 5.64
N THR A 336 9.04 -7.59 5.74
CA THR A 336 9.16 -8.56 4.65
C THR A 336 8.80 -9.98 5.07
N LYS A 337 8.21 -10.14 6.27
CA LYS A 337 7.80 -11.45 6.80
C LYS A 337 6.78 -12.17 5.92
N LYS A 338 5.86 -11.42 5.29
CA LYS A 338 4.81 -11.98 4.42
C LYS A 338 5.26 -12.22 2.98
N GLY A 339 6.35 -11.60 2.55
CA GLY A 339 6.83 -11.63 1.17
C GLY A 339 8.00 -10.68 0.94
N PRO A 340 8.67 -10.78 -0.22
CA PRO A 340 8.36 -11.64 -1.37
C PRO A 340 8.62 -13.13 -1.12
N THR A 341 8.03 -14.00 -1.95
CA THR A 341 8.48 -15.40 -2.06
C THR A 341 9.80 -15.48 -2.83
N VAL A 342 10.51 -16.62 -2.77
CA VAL A 342 11.76 -16.81 -3.54
C VAL A 342 11.54 -16.59 -5.05
N GLN A 343 10.46 -17.16 -5.59
CA GLN A 343 10.12 -17.04 -7.01
C GLN A 343 9.80 -15.60 -7.39
N MET A 344 9.06 -14.88 -6.54
CA MET A 344 8.75 -13.49 -6.85
C MET A 344 9.98 -12.59 -6.71
N LEU A 345 10.85 -12.81 -5.71
CA LEU A 345 12.09 -12.06 -5.61
C LEU A 345 12.97 -12.26 -6.84
N GLN A 346 13.12 -13.51 -7.34
CA GLN A 346 13.85 -13.78 -8.58
C GLN A 346 13.27 -13.01 -9.77
N ARG A 347 11.95 -12.93 -9.87
CA ARG A 347 11.26 -12.17 -10.91
C ARG A 347 11.51 -10.66 -10.76
N VAL A 348 11.44 -10.11 -9.55
CA VAL A 348 11.76 -8.71 -9.25
C VAL A 348 13.19 -8.37 -9.65
N VAL A 349 14.16 -9.21 -9.27
CA VAL A 349 15.58 -9.06 -9.61
C VAL A 349 15.79 -9.02 -11.12
N MET A 350 15.19 -9.97 -11.84
CA MET A 350 15.29 -10.05 -13.31
C MET A 350 14.68 -8.83 -14.00
N VAL A 351 13.47 -8.44 -13.61
CA VAL A 351 12.78 -7.27 -14.21
C VAL A 351 13.51 -5.96 -13.85
N ALA A 352 14.08 -5.86 -12.64
CA ALA A 352 14.91 -4.72 -12.25
C ALA A 352 16.19 -4.63 -13.10
N ALA A 353 16.88 -5.75 -13.33
CA ALA A 353 18.08 -5.81 -14.16
C ALA A 353 17.81 -5.40 -15.61
N GLU A 354 16.74 -5.93 -16.22
CA GLU A 354 16.37 -5.56 -17.60
C GLU A 354 15.86 -4.11 -17.70
N SER A 355 15.13 -3.62 -16.69
CA SER A 355 14.71 -2.22 -16.63
C SER A 355 15.92 -1.28 -16.54
N LEU A 356 16.90 -1.62 -15.70
CA LEU A 356 18.13 -0.84 -15.56
C LEU A 356 18.92 -0.81 -16.86
N LYS A 357 19.16 -1.97 -17.48
CA LYS A 357 19.86 -2.10 -18.77
C LYS A 357 19.21 -1.30 -19.88
N LEU A 358 17.86 -1.32 -19.97
CA LEU A 358 17.13 -0.55 -20.95
C LEU A 358 17.29 0.96 -20.74
N LEU A 359 17.17 1.43 -19.49
CA LEU A 359 17.34 2.85 -19.16
C LEU A 359 18.77 3.32 -19.39
N GLU A 360 19.78 2.54 -19.00
CA GLU A 360 21.19 2.85 -19.25
C GLU A 360 21.46 2.99 -20.76
N HIS A 361 20.95 2.07 -21.58
CA HIS A 361 21.08 2.16 -23.03
C HIS A 361 20.42 3.43 -23.59
N GLN A 362 19.20 3.75 -23.16
CA GLN A 362 18.48 4.98 -23.59
C GLN A 362 19.18 6.27 -23.13
N LEU A 363 19.93 6.23 -22.04
CA LEU A 363 20.71 7.36 -21.53
C LEU A 363 22.03 7.54 -22.29
N MET A 364 22.64 6.44 -22.72
CA MET A 364 23.90 6.43 -23.46
C MET A 364 23.74 6.69 -24.97
N ASP A 365 22.61 6.28 -25.57
CA ASP A 365 22.35 6.46 -27.01
C ASP A 365 21.66 7.81 -27.29
N SER A 366 22.32 8.66 -28.09
CA SER A 366 21.80 9.97 -28.49
C SER A 366 20.70 9.89 -29.55
N ASN A 367 20.61 8.78 -30.28
CA ASN A 367 19.76 8.66 -31.47
C ASN A 367 18.41 8.01 -31.18
N GLN A 368 18.21 7.46 -29.97
CA GLN A 368 16.95 6.83 -29.58
C GLN A 368 15.99 7.81 -28.90
N THR A 369 14.70 7.66 -29.23
CA THR A 369 13.61 8.30 -28.50
C THR A 369 13.53 7.73 -27.09
N GLN A 370 13.69 8.58 -26.08
CA GLN A 370 13.63 8.17 -24.67
C GLN A 370 12.17 8.00 -24.25
N ASP A 371 11.61 6.79 -24.41
CA ASP A 371 10.33 6.41 -23.79
C ASP A 371 10.61 5.65 -22.48
N VAL A 372 10.71 6.39 -21.37
CA VAL A 372 10.86 5.80 -20.03
C VAL A 372 9.63 5.00 -19.60
N ARG A 373 8.48 5.16 -20.26
CA ARG A 373 7.26 4.43 -19.90
C ARG A 373 7.37 2.94 -20.26
N VAL A 374 8.34 2.56 -21.09
CA VAL A 374 8.60 1.15 -21.41
C VAL A 374 8.93 0.35 -20.15
N VAL A 375 9.74 0.88 -19.23
CA VAL A 375 10.04 0.19 -17.96
C VAL A 375 8.87 0.17 -16.98
N MET A 376 7.77 0.86 -17.29
CA MET A 376 6.52 0.84 -16.52
C MET A 376 5.48 -0.11 -17.14
N ARG A 377 5.84 -0.90 -18.17
CA ARG A 377 4.92 -1.89 -18.76
C ARG A 377 5.33 -3.29 -18.27
N PRO A 378 4.40 -4.04 -17.63
CA PRO A 378 4.70 -5.40 -17.22
C PRO A 378 4.70 -6.34 -18.44
N PRO A 379 5.51 -7.42 -18.44
CA PRO A 379 5.43 -8.45 -19.45
C PRO A 379 4.16 -9.30 -19.24
N LEU A 380 3.07 -8.93 -19.95
CA LEU A 380 1.76 -9.55 -19.78
C LEU A 380 1.64 -10.95 -20.40
N ASP A 381 2.55 -11.32 -21.30
CA ASP A 381 2.55 -12.61 -21.99
C ASP A 381 2.80 -13.80 -21.04
N ALA A 382 3.30 -13.53 -19.84
CA ALA A 382 3.54 -14.53 -18.82
C ALA A 382 2.26 -14.97 -18.06
N TYR A 383 1.14 -14.28 -18.24
CA TYR A 383 -0.11 -14.53 -17.51
C TYR A 383 -1.11 -15.32 -18.35
N ASP A 384 -1.93 -16.14 -17.68
CA ASP A 384 -2.85 -17.06 -18.34
C ASP A 384 -4.17 -16.38 -18.73
N VAL A 385 -4.64 -15.41 -17.92
CA VAL A 385 -5.87 -14.66 -18.18
C VAL A 385 -5.65 -13.18 -17.87
N LEU A 386 -6.21 -12.31 -18.71
CA LEU A 386 -6.21 -10.86 -18.51
C LEU A 386 -7.64 -10.33 -18.38
N ILE A 387 -7.97 -9.74 -17.23
CA ILE A 387 -9.25 -9.09 -16.99
C ILE A 387 -9.08 -7.60 -17.27
N GLN A 388 -9.71 -7.10 -18.33
CA GLN A 388 -9.67 -5.70 -18.73
C GLN A 388 -10.73 -4.91 -17.95
N LEU A 389 -10.32 -3.87 -17.23
CA LEU A 389 -11.19 -3.00 -16.45
C LEU A 389 -11.73 -1.85 -17.30
N ASN A 390 -12.94 -1.36 -16.97
CA ASN A 390 -13.52 -0.19 -17.60
C ASN A 390 -12.92 1.10 -16.99
N PRO A 391 -12.19 1.93 -17.77
CA PRO A 391 -11.56 3.15 -17.24
C PRO A 391 -12.57 4.15 -16.65
N LYS A 392 -13.83 4.14 -17.12
CA LYS A 392 -14.89 5.04 -16.60
C LYS A 392 -15.29 4.73 -15.16
N GLN A 393 -15.03 3.52 -14.69
CA GLN A 393 -15.34 3.07 -13.33
C GLN A 393 -14.15 3.17 -12.38
N GLN A 394 -13.01 3.69 -12.84
CA GLN A 394 -11.85 3.92 -12.01
C GLN A 394 -11.89 5.34 -11.44
N GLY A 395 -12.16 5.46 -10.13
CA GLY A 395 -12.31 6.74 -9.44
C GLY A 395 -11.06 7.63 -9.40
N ARG A 396 -9.87 7.11 -9.74
CA ARG A 396 -8.59 7.84 -9.57
C ARG A 396 -8.35 8.96 -10.60
N HIS A 397 -8.99 8.90 -11.76
CA HIS A 397 -8.82 9.92 -12.81
C HIS A 397 -9.79 11.09 -12.71
N ARG A 398 -10.63 11.12 -11.66
CA ARG A 398 -11.71 12.11 -11.55
C ARG A 398 -11.36 13.20 -10.59
N ARG A 399 -11.11 14.39 -11.15
CA ARG A 399 -11.16 15.64 -10.42
C ARG A 399 -12.63 16.03 -10.29
N GLN A 400 -13.02 16.41 -9.08
CA GLN A 400 -14.30 17.08 -8.87
C GLN A 400 -14.02 18.57 -8.76
N CYS A 401 -14.90 19.39 -9.36
CA CYS A 401 -14.83 20.84 -9.31
C CYS A 401 -16.12 21.35 -8.65
N GLY A 402 -16.00 22.19 -7.62
CA GLY A 402 -17.12 22.49 -6.71
C GLY A 402 -16.74 23.33 -5.48
N GLN A 403 -17.62 23.39 -4.50
CA GLN A 403 -17.43 24.20 -3.28
C GLN A 403 -16.59 23.47 -2.21
N THR A 404 -15.87 24.23 -1.39
CA THR A 404 -15.15 23.73 -0.21
C THR A 404 -16.10 23.62 0.99
N GLY A 405 -16.08 22.48 1.67
CA GLY A 405 -16.97 22.18 2.80
C GLY A 405 -18.28 21.48 2.41
N GLY A 406 -19.01 20.97 3.41
CA GLY A 406 -20.33 20.35 3.23
C GLY A 406 -20.43 18.90 3.74
N ALA A 407 -21.18 18.08 3.01
CA ALA A 407 -21.45 16.67 3.34
C ALA A 407 -20.18 15.81 3.22
N LEU A 408 -20.09 14.74 4.02
CA LEU A 408 -18.95 13.83 3.98
C LEU A 408 -18.94 13.09 2.63
N PRO A 409 -17.80 13.06 1.91
CA PRO A 409 -17.74 12.35 0.64
C PRO A 409 -17.72 10.83 0.83
N VAL A 410 -17.78 10.08 -0.27
CA VAL A 410 -17.52 8.64 -0.26
C VAL A 410 -16.03 8.43 -0.03
N VAL A 411 -15.68 7.94 1.15
CA VAL A 411 -14.29 7.76 1.59
C VAL A 411 -13.84 6.32 1.30
N ASP A 412 -12.60 6.16 0.83
CA ASP A 412 -11.92 4.85 0.75
C ASP A 412 -12.62 3.80 -0.14
N TYR A 413 -13.42 4.24 -1.11
CA TYR A 413 -14.12 3.35 -2.03
C TYR A 413 -13.31 3.14 -3.32
N ASN A 414 -12.65 1.99 -3.44
CA ASN A 414 -11.97 1.55 -4.66
C ASN A 414 -12.60 0.24 -5.18
N PRO A 415 -13.44 0.29 -6.22
CA PRO A 415 -14.14 -0.90 -6.71
C PRO A 415 -13.17 -1.97 -7.24
N VAL A 416 -12.01 -1.57 -7.78
CA VAL A 416 -11.01 -2.52 -8.27
C VAL A 416 -10.39 -3.31 -7.12
N THR A 417 -10.07 -2.66 -6.00
CA THR A 417 -9.51 -3.33 -4.82
C THR A 417 -10.53 -4.26 -4.17
N LEU A 418 -11.80 -3.84 -4.09
CA LEU A 418 -12.89 -4.67 -3.56
C LEU A 418 -13.10 -5.92 -4.43
N TYR A 419 -13.20 -5.73 -5.75
CA TYR A 419 -13.33 -6.84 -6.70
C TYR A 419 -12.13 -7.80 -6.64
N LEU A 420 -10.91 -7.27 -6.54
CA LEU A 420 -9.69 -8.08 -6.40
C LEU A 420 -9.69 -8.89 -5.09
N ALA A 421 -10.22 -8.34 -4.00
CA ALA A 421 -10.37 -9.06 -2.73
C ALA A 421 -11.36 -10.21 -2.85
N GLU A 422 -12.53 -9.98 -3.46
CA GLU A 422 -13.55 -11.02 -3.70
C GLU A 422 -13.00 -12.14 -4.60
N LEU A 423 -12.27 -11.80 -5.66
CA LEU A 423 -11.60 -12.80 -6.52
C LEU A 423 -10.60 -13.68 -5.76
N ARG A 424 -9.81 -13.07 -4.86
CA ARG A 424 -8.82 -13.79 -4.05
C ARG A 424 -9.48 -14.66 -2.98
N GLU A 425 -10.58 -14.21 -2.41
CA GLU A 425 -11.36 -15.00 -1.46
C GLU A 425 -12.00 -16.22 -2.14
N ALA A 426 -12.56 -16.03 -3.34
CA ALA A 426 -13.27 -17.08 -4.06
C ALA A 426 -12.34 -18.08 -4.79
N PHE A 427 -11.22 -17.61 -5.36
CA PHE A 427 -10.37 -18.39 -6.28
C PHE A 427 -8.88 -18.36 -5.94
N GLY A 428 -8.51 -17.84 -4.76
CA GLY A 428 -7.12 -17.71 -4.34
C GLY A 428 -6.40 -19.05 -4.14
N ASP A 429 -7.10 -20.17 -4.04
CA ASP A 429 -6.55 -21.51 -4.04
C ASP A 429 -6.18 -22.02 -5.44
N LEU A 430 -6.87 -21.53 -6.48
CA LEU A 430 -6.68 -21.90 -7.89
C LEU A 430 -5.73 -20.97 -8.65
N ALA A 431 -5.75 -19.67 -8.34
CA ALA A 431 -5.06 -18.65 -9.10
C ALA A 431 -4.36 -17.60 -8.24
N LEU A 432 -3.46 -16.85 -8.85
CA LEU A 432 -2.85 -15.64 -8.33
C LEU A 432 -3.35 -14.44 -9.14
N PHE A 433 -3.69 -13.35 -8.44
CA PHE A 433 -4.26 -12.15 -9.05
C PHE A 433 -3.41 -10.93 -8.79
N PHE A 434 -3.03 -10.24 -9.86
CA PHE A 434 -2.13 -9.10 -9.82
C PHE A 434 -2.75 -7.89 -10.51
N CYS A 435 -2.62 -6.71 -9.91
CA CYS A 435 -3.11 -5.46 -10.46
C CYS A 435 -2.18 -4.32 -10.07
N ASP A 436 -1.96 -3.36 -10.96
CA ASP A 436 -1.28 -2.12 -10.60
C ASP A 436 -2.23 -1.28 -9.73
N PRO A 437 -1.92 -1.08 -8.44
CA PRO A 437 -2.80 -0.34 -7.56
C PRO A 437 -2.83 1.14 -7.93
N HIS A 438 -1.94 1.65 -8.77
CA HIS A 438 -1.77 3.07 -9.12
C HIS A 438 -2.48 3.49 -10.41
N GLY A 439 -3.48 2.74 -10.86
CA GLY A 439 -4.27 3.07 -12.06
C GLY A 439 -4.13 2.06 -13.20
N GLY A 440 -3.79 0.80 -12.88
CA GLY A 440 -3.82 -0.27 -13.86
C GLY A 440 -5.22 -0.48 -14.44
N THR A 441 -5.30 -0.74 -15.74
CA THR A 441 -6.55 -1.10 -16.43
C THR A 441 -6.71 -2.60 -16.60
N VAL A 442 -5.80 -3.41 -16.05
CA VAL A 442 -5.76 -4.85 -16.24
C VAL A 442 -5.50 -5.53 -14.90
N ILE A 443 -6.28 -6.56 -14.59
CA ILE A 443 -5.95 -7.56 -13.57
C ILE A 443 -5.39 -8.77 -14.31
N ALA A 444 -4.14 -9.10 -14.04
CA ALA A 444 -3.45 -10.25 -14.60
C ALA A 444 -3.62 -11.45 -13.68
N VAL A 445 -3.95 -12.61 -14.26
CA VAL A 445 -4.24 -13.85 -13.53
C VAL A 445 -3.25 -14.92 -13.96
N LEU A 446 -2.69 -15.62 -12.98
CA LEU A 446 -1.80 -16.76 -13.21
C LEU A 446 -2.37 -17.99 -12.49
N TRP A 447 -2.58 -19.07 -13.22
CA TRP A 447 -3.04 -20.33 -12.66
C TRP A 447 -1.96 -20.96 -11.79
N LYS A 448 -2.35 -21.55 -10.66
CA LYS A 448 -1.43 -22.35 -9.84
C LYS A 448 -1.35 -23.74 -10.44
N PRO A 449 -0.19 -24.19 -10.98
CA PRO A 449 -0.12 -25.47 -11.69
C PRO A 449 -0.60 -26.66 -10.86
N LYS A 450 -0.34 -26.64 -9.56
CA LYS A 450 -0.76 -27.70 -8.64
C LYS A 450 -2.28 -27.81 -8.48
N ALA A 451 -3.03 -26.72 -8.70
CA ALA A 451 -4.48 -26.69 -8.54
C ALA A 451 -5.21 -27.41 -9.70
N PHE A 452 -4.53 -27.60 -10.83
CA PHE A 452 -5.06 -28.22 -12.05
C PHE A 452 -4.72 -29.71 -12.18
N MET A 453 -4.00 -30.29 -11.21
CA MET A 453 -3.79 -31.74 -11.16
C MET A 453 -5.08 -32.45 -10.74
N PRO A 454 -5.51 -33.54 -11.41
CA PRO A 454 -6.70 -34.29 -11.04
C PRO A 454 -6.63 -34.78 -9.59
N THR A 455 -7.64 -34.45 -8.79
CA THR A 455 -7.74 -34.91 -7.38
C THR A 455 -8.93 -35.85 -7.21
N PRO A 456 -8.87 -36.82 -6.26
CA PRO A 456 -10.03 -37.67 -5.97
C PRO A 456 -11.21 -36.83 -5.48
N PHE A 457 -12.42 -37.22 -5.90
CA PHE A 457 -13.65 -36.51 -5.56
C PHE A 457 -13.85 -36.38 -4.05
N LYS A 458 -14.10 -35.15 -3.60
CA LYS A 458 -14.49 -34.80 -2.22
C LYS A 458 -15.55 -33.72 -2.26
N THR A 459 -16.65 -33.92 -1.54
CA THR A 459 -17.78 -32.97 -1.49
C THR A 459 -17.38 -31.58 -1.00
N SER A 460 -16.39 -31.49 -0.11
CA SER A 460 -15.88 -30.22 0.41
C SER A 460 -14.99 -29.43 -0.57
N GLN A 461 -14.63 -30.01 -1.72
CA GLN A 461 -13.67 -29.43 -2.68
C GLN A 461 -14.29 -29.26 -4.08
N LEU A 462 -15.61 -29.08 -4.16
CA LEU A 462 -16.31 -28.95 -5.44
C LEU A 462 -16.43 -27.52 -5.96
N SER A 463 -16.11 -26.51 -5.12
CA SER A 463 -16.15 -25.11 -5.58
C SER A 463 -15.26 -24.93 -6.80
N ALA A 464 -15.80 -24.29 -7.85
CA ALA A 464 -15.10 -24.01 -9.11
C ALA A 464 -14.52 -25.24 -9.84
N ARG A 465 -15.00 -26.46 -9.53
CA ARG A 465 -14.49 -27.72 -10.07
C ARG A 465 -15.60 -28.55 -10.71
N SER A 466 -15.25 -29.26 -11.76
CA SER A 466 -16.08 -30.27 -12.43
C SER A 466 -15.65 -31.67 -12.00
N VAL A 467 -16.56 -32.64 -12.14
CA VAL A 467 -16.31 -34.06 -11.83
C VAL A 467 -16.17 -34.83 -13.14
N GLU A 468 -15.07 -35.54 -13.28
CA GLU A 468 -14.84 -36.48 -14.37
C GLU A 468 -14.88 -37.91 -13.81
N VAL A 469 -15.68 -38.77 -14.44
CA VAL A 469 -15.84 -40.17 -14.03
C VAL A 469 -15.22 -41.06 -15.09
N THR A 470 -14.17 -41.80 -14.72
CA THR A 470 -13.50 -42.80 -15.58
C THR A 470 -13.61 -44.16 -14.91
N GLY A 471 -14.53 -44.99 -15.38
CA GLY A 471 -14.84 -46.28 -14.75
C GLY A 471 -15.39 -46.09 -13.32
N ASP A 472 -14.73 -46.72 -12.34
CA ASP A 472 -15.08 -46.62 -10.91
C ASP A 472 -14.38 -45.45 -10.18
N GLU A 473 -13.52 -44.68 -10.86
CA GLU A 473 -12.81 -43.54 -10.26
C GLU A 473 -13.46 -42.20 -10.65
N ALA A 474 -13.85 -41.42 -9.64
CA ALA A 474 -14.29 -40.03 -9.80
C ALA A 474 -13.15 -39.06 -9.41
N LYS A 475 -12.75 -38.23 -10.36
CA LYS A 475 -11.74 -37.18 -10.19
C LYS A 475 -12.38 -35.81 -10.38
N THR A 476 -11.75 -34.79 -9.81
CA THR A 476 -12.18 -33.40 -9.95
C THR A 476 -11.07 -32.55 -10.54
N ILE A 477 -11.43 -31.70 -11.48
CA ILE A 477 -10.55 -30.71 -12.09
C ILE A 477 -11.22 -29.33 -12.07
N PRO A 478 -10.46 -28.21 -12.06
CA PRO A 478 -11.04 -26.88 -12.16
C PRO A 478 -11.85 -26.69 -13.45
N ASN A 479 -13.07 -26.14 -13.34
CA ASN A 479 -13.89 -25.82 -14.50
C ASN A 479 -13.55 -24.40 -14.99
N VAL A 480 -12.60 -24.29 -15.90
CA VAL A 480 -12.07 -22.98 -16.34
C VAL A 480 -13.15 -22.11 -16.97
N GLU A 481 -14.02 -22.67 -17.81
CA GLU A 481 -15.09 -21.89 -18.47
C GLU A 481 -16.02 -21.25 -17.44
N ALA A 482 -16.45 -22.02 -16.43
CA ALA A 482 -17.29 -21.51 -15.35
C ALA A 482 -16.55 -20.45 -14.51
N ILE A 483 -15.26 -20.67 -14.21
CA ILE A 483 -14.46 -19.69 -13.45
C ILE A 483 -14.35 -18.36 -14.21
N LEU A 484 -14.13 -18.40 -15.53
CA LEU A 484 -14.06 -17.20 -16.37
C LEU A 484 -15.41 -16.48 -16.46
N GLU A 485 -16.51 -17.21 -16.48
CA GLU A 485 -17.86 -16.65 -16.37
C GLU A 485 -18.08 -15.98 -15.00
N ASP A 486 -17.68 -16.63 -13.92
CA ASP A 486 -17.77 -16.08 -12.56
C ASP A 486 -16.98 -14.77 -12.43
N PHE A 487 -15.78 -14.68 -13.03
CA PHE A 487 -15.03 -13.42 -13.10
C PHE A 487 -15.87 -12.31 -13.77
N CYS A 488 -16.57 -12.62 -14.87
CA CYS A 488 -17.44 -11.66 -15.55
C CYS A 488 -18.66 -11.26 -14.68
N VAL A 489 -19.28 -12.23 -14.00
CA VAL A 489 -20.46 -12.01 -13.16
C VAL A 489 -20.12 -11.16 -11.94
N MET A 490 -19.06 -11.51 -11.21
CA MET A 490 -18.61 -10.80 -10.02
C MET A 490 -18.20 -9.35 -10.35
N GLY A 491 -17.49 -9.14 -11.46
CA GLY A 491 -17.07 -7.80 -11.88
C GLY A 491 -18.05 -7.06 -12.79
N LYS A 492 -19.33 -7.45 -12.82
CA LYS A 492 -20.35 -6.86 -13.71
C LYS A 492 -20.40 -5.33 -13.56
N GLY A 493 -20.27 -4.64 -14.69
CA GLY A 493 -20.25 -3.17 -14.75
C GLY A 493 -18.88 -2.53 -14.50
N LEU A 494 -17.95 -3.23 -13.84
CA LEU A 494 -16.56 -2.81 -13.64
C LEU A 494 -15.63 -3.32 -14.75
N ILE A 495 -15.83 -4.55 -15.21
CA ILE A 495 -15.02 -5.21 -16.24
C ILE A 495 -15.51 -4.85 -17.65
N LYS A 496 -14.56 -4.73 -18.58
CA LYS A 496 -14.79 -4.58 -20.01
C LYS A 496 -14.75 -5.93 -20.73
N SER A 497 -13.75 -6.77 -20.46
CA SER A 497 -13.59 -8.10 -21.04
C SER A 497 -12.69 -8.98 -20.18
N VAL A 498 -12.80 -10.30 -20.36
CA VAL A 498 -11.89 -11.31 -19.82
C VAL A 498 -11.28 -12.06 -21.00
N GLU A 499 -9.95 -12.08 -21.08
CA GLU A 499 -9.20 -12.67 -22.19
C GLU A 499 -8.33 -13.83 -21.68
N ALA A 500 -8.67 -15.06 -22.07
CA ALA A 500 -7.80 -16.22 -21.92
C ALA A 500 -6.64 -16.12 -22.94
N ARG A 501 -5.40 -16.18 -22.46
CA ARG A 501 -4.18 -16.01 -23.27
C ARG A 501 -3.42 -17.30 -23.51
N THR A 502 -3.51 -18.25 -22.59
CA THR A 502 -2.92 -19.58 -22.71
C THR A 502 -4.04 -20.62 -22.68
N GLU A 503 -3.77 -21.85 -23.13
CA GLU A 503 -4.60 -23.03 -22.84
C GLU A 503 -3.79 -24.01 -21.98
N LYS A 504 -2.87 -23.49 -21.15
CA LYS A 504 -1.91 -24.30 -20.37
C LYS A 504 -2.57 -25.20 -19.31
N TRP A 505 -3.89 -25.19 -19.21
CA TRP A 505 -4.71 -26.01 -18.32
C TRP A 505 -5.33 -27.24 -18.99
N SER A 506 -5.33 -27.33 -20.33
CA SER A 506 -5.73 -28.56 -21.05
C SER A 506 -4.56 -29.55 -21.03
N PHE A 507 -4.62 -30.51 -20.12
CA PHE A 507 -3.69 -31.65 -20.04
C PHE A 507 -4.36 -32.94 -20.50
#